data_AF-A0A0P9YBD1-F1
#
_entry.id   AF-A0A0P9YBD1-F1
#
_cell.length_a   1.000
_cell.length_b   1.000
_cell.length_c   1.000
_cell.angle_alpha   90.00
_cell.angle_beta   90.00
_cell.angle_gamma   90.00
#
_symmetry.space_group_name_H-M   'P 1'
#
loop_
_entity.id
_entity.type
_entity.pdbx_description
1 polymer ?
#
loop_
_entity_poly.entity_id
_entity_poly.type
_entity_poly.pdbx_seq_one_letter_code
_entity_poly.pdbx_strand_id
1 'polypeptide(L)'
;MIVDQGNLERASLVVAAWALYLKGKDENGAVYSIPDPRADFCKGLVADDALITERLLQVEEIFGLAIAQSAPFVAAFEQNLADLRTLGVSGTLEKLLAKSL
;
A
#
# COMPACT_ATOMS: atom_id res chain seq x y z
N MET A 1 8.45 8.19 16.10
CA MET A 1 7.20 8.60 16.75
C MET A 1 6.31 9.11 15.63
N ILE A 2 5.15 8.50 15.35
CA ILE A 2 4.18 9.12 14.42
C ILE A 2 3.60 10.30 15.22
N VAL A 3 4.20 11.46 15.03
CA VAL A 3 3.83 12.71 15.68
C VAL A 3 2.59 13.23 14.96
N ASP A 4 1.51 13.42 15.72
CA ASP A 4 0.29 14.19 15.41
C ASP A 4 -0.45 13.93 14.10
N GLN A 5 -1.74 13.55 14.23
CA GLN A 5 -2.91 13.93 13.40
C GLN A 5 -2.76 14.03 11.86
N GLY A 6 -1.71 13.47 11.26
CA GLY A 6 -1.50 13.43 9.84
C GLY A 6 -2.53 12.52 9.19
N ASN A 7 -2.95 12.87 7.97
CA ASN A 7 -3.93 12.08 7.23
C ASN A 7 -3.35 10.69 6.90
N LEU A 8 -3.54 9.73 7.82
CA LEU A 8 -3.08 8.35 7.71
C LEU A 8 -3.67 7.66 6.48
N GLU A 9 -4.83 8.11 5.98
CA GLU A 9 -5.40 7.60 4.73
C GLU A 9 -4.51 7.96 3.54
N ARG A 10 -3.98 9.19 3.46
CA ARG A 10 -3.03 9.58 2.40
C ARG A 10 -1.70 8.87 2.52
N ALA A 11 -1.17 8.76 3.74
CA ALA A 11 0.11 8.09 3.98
C ALA A 11 0.02 6.59 3.66
N SER A 12 -1.04 5.92 4.10
CA SER A 12 -1.27 4.50 3.80
C SER A 12 -1.56 4.26 2.31
N LEU A 13 -2.15 5.21 1.59
CA LEU A 13 -2.34 5.10 0.14
C LEU A 13 -1.00 4.98 -0.60
N VAL A 14 0.04 5.69 -0.18
CA VAL A 14 1.39 5.56 -0.78
C VAL A 14 1.90 4.14 -0.62
N VAL A 15 1.73 3.54 0.56
CA VAL A 15 2.17 2.17 0.84
C VAL A 15 1.32 1.14 0.07
N ALA A 16 0.01 1.36 -0.03
CA ALA A 16 -0.91 0.51 -0.79
C ALA A 16 -0.60 0.55 -2.31
N ALA A 17 -0.32 1.74 -2.84
CA ALA A 17 0.10 1.91 -4.23
C ALA A 17 1.43 1.21 -4.50
N TRP A 18 2.39 1.30 -3.58
CA TRP A 18 3.64 0.56 -3.68
C TRP A 18 3.42 -0.96 -3.66
N ALA A 19 2.53 -1.47 -2.80
CA ALA A 19 2.17 -2.89 -2.77
C ALA A 19 1.61 -3.37 -4.12
N LEU A 20 0.76 -2.57 -4.77
CA LEU A 20 0.22 -2.90 -6.08
C LEU A 20 1.29 -2.80 -7.18
N TYR A 21 2.13 -1.77 -7.11
CA TYR A 21 3.24 -1.56 -8.03
C TYR A 21 4.23 -2.74 -8.02
N LEU A 22 4.52 -3.30 -6.85
CA LEU A 22 5.39 -4.47 -6.69
C LEU A 22 4.89 -5.72 -7.44
N LYS A 23 3.60 -5.78 -7.82
CA LYS A 23 3.08 -6.87 -8.67
C LYS A 23 3.60 -6.80 -10.12
N GLY A 24 4.23 -5.68 -10.52
CA GLY A 24 4.90 -5.56 -11.81
C GLY A 24 3.95 -5.47 -13.01
N LYS A 25 2.70 -5.07 -12.79
CA LYS A 25 1.67 -4.94 -13.83
C LYS A 25 0.90 -3.64 -13.63
N ASP A 26 0.65 -2.88 -14.69
CA ASP A 26 -0.14 -1.66 -14.64
C ASP A 26 -1.64 -1.94 -14.87
N GLU A 27 -2.46 -0.89 -14.83
CA GLU A 27 -3.92 -0.99 -15.00
C GLU A 27 -4.33 -1.41 -16.43
N ASN A 28 -3.48 -1.18 -17.44
CA ASN A 28 -3.68 -1.65 -18.81
C ASN A 28 -3.18 -3.08 -19.03
N GLY A 29 -2.58 -3.65 -17.99
CA GLY A 29 -2.01 -4.98 -17.98
C GLY A 29 -0.62 -5.10 -18.58
N ALA A 30 0.06 -3.99 -18.85
CA ALA A 30 1.45 -3.99 -19.25
C ALA A 30 2.35 -4.41 -18.09
N VAL A 31 3.27 -5.33 -18.36
CA VAL A 31 4.23 -5.85 -17.38
C VAL A 31 5.49 -4.99 -17.39
N TYR A 32 6.02 -4.68 -16.21
CA TYR A 32 7.25 -3.91 -16.04
C TYR A 32 8.20 -4.53 -15.02
N SER A 33 9.48 -4.20 -15.14
CA SER A 33 10.50 -4.54 -14.15
C SER A 33 10.47 -3.57 -12.97
N ILE A 34 10.74 -4.08 -11.77
CA ILE A 34 10.87 -3.28 -10.55
C ILE A 34 12.36 -2.93 -10.38
N PRO A 35 12.78 -1.66 -10.54
CA PRO A 35 14.16 -1.24 -10.35
C PRO A 35 14.47 -1.03 -8.86
N ASP A 36 14.42 -2.13 -8.10
CA ASP A 36 14.69 -2.16 -6.66
C ASP A 36 15.78 -3.21 -6.38
N PRO A 37 16.84 -2.89 -5.62
CA PRO A 37 17.89 -3.85 -5.28
C PRO A 37 17.36 -5.09 -4.52
N ARG A 38 16.20 -4.98 -3.89
CA ARG A 38 15.48 -6.05 -3.18
C ARG A 38 14.21 -6.48 -3.92
N ALA A 39 14.12 -6.28 -5.24
CA ALA A 39 12.91 -6.54 -6.03
C ALA A 39 12.31 -7.93 -5.79
N ASP A 40 13.12 -8.99 -5.78
CA ASP A 40 12.62 -10.36 -5.58
C ASP A 40 12.01 -10.56 -4.19
N PHE A 41 12.64 -10.01 -3.16
CA PHE A 41 12.11 -10.01 -1.81
C PHE A 41 10.78 -9.26 -1.76
N CYS A 42 10.73 -8.02 -2.25
CA CYS A 42 9.52 -7.19 -2.22
C CYS A 42 8.36 -7.81 -3.02
N LYS A 43 8.64 -8.42 -4.18
CA LYS A 43 7.66 -9.17 -4.97
C LYS A 43 7.08 -10.37 -4.20
N GLY A 44 7.92 -11.07 -3.44
CA GLY A 44 7.49 -12.18 -2.59
C GLY A 44 6.47 -11.77 -1.52
N LEU A 45 6.59 -10.54 -1.00
CA LEU A 45 5.65 -9.99 -0.01
C LEU A 45 4.25 -9.79 -0.59
N VAL A 46 4.14 -9.55 -1.90
CA VAL A 46 2.88 -9.25 -2.59
C VAL A 46 2.38 -10.35 -3.52
N ALA A 47 2.98 -11.53 -3.44
CA ALA A 47 2.62 -12.68 -4.26
C ALA A 47 1.24 -13.26 -3.92
N ASP A 48 0.81 -13.13 -2.66
CA ASP A 48 -0.49 -13.60 -2.17
C ASP A 48 -1.34 -12.42 -1.72
N ASP A 49 -2.45 -12.18 -2.43
CA ASP A 49 -3.31 -11.03 -2.20
C ASP A 49 -3.98 -11.01 -0.82
N ALA A 50 -4.17 -12.18 -0.19
CA ALA A 50 -4.74 -12.30 1.14
C ALA A 50 -3.73 -11.99 2.26
N LEU A 51 -2.43 -12.09 1.96
CA LEU A 51 -1.35 -11.97 2.94
C LEU A 51 -0.52 -10.70 2.78
N ILE A 52 -0.83 -9.83 1.81
CA ILE A 52 -0.08 -8.58 1.57
C ILE A 52 0.01 -7.74 2.84
N THR A 53 -1.10 -7.50 3.53
CA THR A 53 -1.11 -6.63 4.72
C THR A 53 -0.14 -7.15 5.78
N GLU A 54 -0.22 -8.45 6.08
CA GLU A 54 0.63 -9.09 7.07
C GLU A 54 2.09 -9.08 6.62
N ARG A 55 2.38 -9.59 5.42
CA ARG A 55 3.76 -9.78 4.94
C ARG A 55 4.48 -8.46 4.71
N LEU A 56 3.81 -7.47 4.13
CA LEU A 56 4.42 -6.20 3.75
C LEU A 56 4.64 -5.31 4.97
N LEU A 57 3.61 -5.10 5.79
CA LEU A 57 3.70 -4.14 6.90
C LEU A 57 4.57 -4.64 8.05
N GLN A 58 4.78 -5.95 8.17
CA GLN A 58 5.68 -6.54 9.17
C GLN A 58 7.17 -6.46 8.81
N VAL A 59 7.55 -5.94 7.64
CA VAL A 59 8.97 -5.77 7.30
C VAL A 59 9.56 -4.61 8.11
N GLU A 60 10.12 -4.94 9.26
CA GLU A 60 10.68 -3.97 10.22
C GLU A 60 11.77 -3.08 9.60
N GLU A 61 12.60 -3.64 8.72
CA GLU A 61 13.67 -2.88 8.04
C GLU A 61 13.14 -1.76 7.12
N ILE A 62 11.88 -1.86 6.68
CA ILE A 62 11.23 -0.89 5.79
C ILE A 62 10.31 0.03 6.58
N PHE A 63 9.49 -0.52 7.46
CA PHE A 63 8.38 0.18 8.11
C PHE A 63 8.55 0.38 9.62
N GLY A 64 9.58 -0.21 10.22
CA GLY A 64 9.75 -0.31 11.66
C GLY A 64 8.62 -1.09 12.34
N LEU A 65 8.60 -1.08 13.67
CA LEU A 65 7.59 -1.80 14.47
C LEU A 65 6.26 -1.07 14.60
N ALA A 66 6.26 0.26 14.45
CA ALA A 66 5.10 1.09 14.77
C ALA A 66 3.96 0.96 13.76
N ILE A 67 4.27 0.73 12.48
CA ILE A 67 3.27 0.69 11.41
C ILE A 67 2.38 -0.55 11.53
N ALA A 68 2.99 -1.73 11.67
CA ALA A 68 2.25 -2.99 11.85
C ALA A 68 1.38 -3.01 13.12
N GLN A 69 1.77 -2.26 14.15
CA GLN A 69 1.04 -2.18 15.43
C GLN A 69 -0.05 -1.09 15.44
N SER A 70 -0.10 -0.23 14.41
CA SER A 70 -1.07 0.86 14.32
C SER A 70 -2.34 0.38 13.63
N ALA A 71 -3.34 -0.05 14.41
CA ALA A 71 -4.64 -0.49 13.87
C ALA A 71 -5.29 0.54 12.93
N PRO A 72 -5.27 1.87 13.20
CA PRO A 72 -5.80 2.87 12.27
C PRO A 72 -5.05 2.91 10.93
N PHE A 73 -3.73 2.71 10.95
CA PHE A 73 -2.93 2.69 9.72
C PHE A 73 -3.21 1.41 8.91
N VAL A 74 -3.24 0.25 9.58
CA VAL A 74 -3.53 -1.03 8.94
C VAL A 74 -4.90 -1.00 8.25
N ALA A 75 -5.93 -0.51 8.94
CA ALA A 75 -7.26 -0.38 8.37
C ALA A 75 -7.29 0.58 7.16
N ALA A 76 -6.58 1.71 7.24
CA ALA A 76 -6.49 2.65 6.13
C ALA A 76 -5.72 2.06 4.92
N PHE A 77 -4.66 1.29 5.16
CA PHE A 77 -3.91 0.58 4.13
C PHE A 77 -4.78 -0.46 3.42
N GLU A 78 -5.49 -1.31 4.17
CA GLU A 78 -6.37 -2.33 3.61
C GLU A 78 -7.48 -1.72 2.76
N GLN A 79 -8.10 -0.66 3.25
CA GLN A 79 -9.15 0.04 2.50
C GLN A 79 -8.61 0.67 1.21
N ASN A 80 -7.46 1.34 1.27
CA ASN A 80 -6.82 1.93 0.08
C ASN A 80 -6.38 0.85 -0.91
N LEU A 81 -5.86 -0.28 -0.46
CA LEU A 81 -5.49 -1.40 -1.32
C LEU A 81 -6.71 -1.99 -2.02
N ALA A 82 -7.83 -2.15 -1.31
CA ALA A 82 -9.09 -2.58 -1.88
C ALA A 82 -9.62 -1.58 -2.91
N ASP A 83 -9.55 -0.29 -2.61
CA ASP A 83 -9.99 0.78 -3.51
C ASP A 83 -9.13 0.80 -4.79
N LEU A 84 -7.81 0.72 -4.68
CA LEU A 84 -6.92 0.66 -5.84
C LEU A 84 -7.23 -0.53 -6.76
N ARG A 85 -7.60 -1.68 -6.19
CA ARG A 85 -7.94 -2.89 -6.96
C ARG A 85 -9.29 -2.81 -7.65
N THR A 86 -10.23 -2.06 -7.08
CA THR A 86 -11.64 -2.06 -7.52
C THR A 86 -12.00 -0.82 -8.32
N LEU A 87 -11.44 0.33 -7.96
CA LEU A 87 -11.70 1.65 -8.55
C LEU A 87 -10.56 2.13 -9.46
N GLY A 88 -9.39 1.49 -9.37
CA GLY A 88 -8.17 2.00 -9.97
C GLY A 88 -7.63 3.24 -9.26
N VAL A 89 -6.51 3.77 -9.75
CA VAL A 89 -5.79 4.91 -9.15
C VAL A 89 -6.66 6.16 -9.13
N SER A 90 -7.26 6.54 -10.26
CA SER A 90 -8.07 7.76 -10.36
C SER A 90 -9.29 7.70 -9.44
N GLY A 91 -10.06 6.60 -9.46
CA GLY A 91 -11.24 6.45 -8.60
C GLY A 91 -10.90 6.42 -7.12
N THR A 92 -9.75 5.85 -6.76
CA THR A 92 -9.25 5.87 -5.37
C THR A 92 -8.91 7.29 -4.91
N LEU A 93 -8.24 8.07 -5.75
CA LEU A 93 -7.90 9.47 -5.44
C LEU A 93 -9.14 10.34 -5.31
N GLU A 94 -10.12 10.19 -6.20
CA GLU A 94 -11.40 10.89 -6.13
C GLU A 94 -12.13 10.61 -4.81
N LYS A 95 -12.22 9.33 -4.42
CA LYS A 95 -12.82 8.91 -3.14
C LYS A 95 -12.09 9.49 -1.92
N LEU A 96 -10.76 9.50 -1.95
CA LEU A 96 -9.93 10.04 -0.86
C LEU A 96 -10.09 11.56 -0.72
N LEU A 97 -10.15 12.29 -1.84
CA LEU A 97 -10.33 13.74 -1.85
C LEU A 97 -11.73 14.12 -1.39
N ALA A 98 -12.76 13.34 -1.74
CA ALA A 98 -14.14 13.58 -1.31
C ALA A 98 -14.32 13.47 0.22
N LYS A 99 -13.53 12.64 0.91
CA LYS A 99 -13.53 12.54 2.38
C LYS A 99 -12.83 13.72 3.09
N SER A 100 -12.02 14.46 2.35
CA SER A 100 -11.20 15.56 2.88
C SER A 100 -11.87 16.94 2.78
N LEU A 101 -13.08 16.99 2.21
CA LEU A 101 -13.95 18.14 2.08
C LEU A 101 -15.04 18.09 3.15
#